data_AF-A0A7J4VPY0-F1
#
_entry.id   AF-A0A7J4VPY0-F1
#
_cell.length_a   1.000
_cell.length_b   1.000
_cell.length_c   1.000
_cell.angle_alpha   90.00
_cell.angle_beta   90.00
_cell.angle_gamma   90.00
#
_symmetry.space_group_name_H-M   'P 1'
#
loop_
_entity.id
_entity.type
_entity.pdbx_description
1 polymer ?
#
loop_
_entity_poly.entity_id
_entity_poly.type
_entity_poly.pdbx_seq_one_letter_code
_entity_poly.pdbx_strand_id
1 'polypeptide(L)'
;MNVESNSLEKANRTAASSTPAGRPSVGSRLAAILSRYKEASIAVVAVLLVIYFQIGSNGGFLTTQLMSVVLRDTGRLGMISVAEVMLMITGEIDLSLSSTFSLAPYLMVLMSITWGLPLFAGAIIGILLGVAIGFINGFITVRMRVPSLITTVGPP
;
A
#
# COMPACT_ATOMS: atom_id res chain seq x y z
N MET A 1 -40.49 58.25 -24.07
CA MET A 1 -39.56 57.87 -25.16
C MET A 1 -38.17 57.38 -24.67
N ASN A 2 -37.87 57.38 -23.35
CA ASN A 2 -36.56 56.94 -22.81
C ASN A 2 -36.56 55.55 -22.16
N VAL A 3 -37.68 54.82 -22.22
CA VAL A 3 -37.79 53.49 -21.61
C VAL A 3 -37.42 52.39 -22.60
N GLU A 4 -37.78 52.54 -23.88
CA GLU A 4 -37.46 51.56 -24.92
C GLU A 4 -35.97 51.51 -25.30
N SER A 5 -35.25 52.63 -25.32
CA SER A 5 -33.83 52.65 -25.68
C SER A 5 -32.95 51.88 -24.67
N ASN A 6 -33.33 51.88 -23.40
CA ASN A 6 -32.58 51.23 -22.32
C ASN A 6 -32.79 49.71 -22.28
N SER A 7 -33.94 49.23 -22.76
CA SER A 7 -34.22 47.80 -22.95
C SER A 7 -33.44 47.19 -24.12
N LEU A 8 -33.18 47.98 -25.16
CA LEU A 8 -32.48 47.54 -26.37
C LEU A 8 -30.96 47.52 -26.13
N GLU A 9 -30.43 48.45 -25.33
CA GLU A 9 -29.03 48.41 -24.87
C GLU A 9 -28.78 47.25 -23.89
N LYS A 10 -29.72 46.97 -22.97
CA LYS A 10 -29.64 45.78 -22.10
C LYS A 10 -29.69 44.48 -22.90
N ALA A 11 -30.54 44.39 -23.93
CA ALA A 11 -30.62 43.22 -24.79
C ALA A 11 -29.30 42.95 -25.54
N ASN A 12 -28.63 44.02 -26.00
CA ASN A 12 -27.36 43.91 -26.73
C ASN A 12 -26.16 43.56 -25.81
N ARG A 13 -26.19 43.95 -24.53
CA ARG A 13 -25.16 43.56 -23.54
C ARG A 13 -25.25 42.09 -23.13
N THR A 14 -26.44 41.49 -23.16
CA THR A 14 -26.62 40.05 -22.90
C THR A 14 -26.13 39.14 -24.02
N ALA A 15 -26.05 39.64 -25.26
CA ALA A 15 -25.64 38.83 -26.42
C ALA A 15 -24.10 38.70 -26.58
N ALA A 16 -23.32 39.58 -25.94
CA ALA A 16 -21.87 39.72 -26.19
C ALA A 16 -20.94 38.99 -25.21
N SER A 17 -21.45 38.14 -24.29
CA SER A 17 -20.61 37.41 -23.32
C SER A 17 -20.71 35.89 -23.42
N SER A 18 -21.08 35.35 -24.58
CA SER A 18 -20.83 33.93 -24.87
C SER A 18 -19.35 33.75 -25.26
N THR A 19 -18.46 33.80 -24.27
CA THR A 19 -17.14 33.19 -24.42
C THR A 19 -17.36 31.76 -24.91
N PRO A 20 -16.84 31.37 -26.09
CA PRO A 20 -17.07 30.03 -26.59
C PRO A 20 -16.49 29.07 -25.55
N ALA A 21 -17.32 28.18 -25.01
CA ALA A 21 -16.87 27.07 -24.20
C ALA A 21 -15.93 26.23 -25.08
N GLY A 22 -14.64 26.57 -25.02
CA GLY A 22 -13.60 25.89 -25.78
C GLY A 22 -13.69 24.41 -25.46
N ARG A 23 -13.72 23.58 -26.49
CA ARG A 23 -13.68 22.12 -26.36
C ARG A 23 -12.63 21.79 -25.28
N PRO A 24 -13.00 21.08 -24.21
CA PRO A 24 -12.07 20.82 -23.12
C PRO A 24 -10.81 20.20 -23.72
N SER A 25 -9.66 20.83 -23.46
CA SER A 25 -8.38 20.36 -23.96
C SER A 25 -8.16 18.93 -23.49
N VAL A 26 -7.42 18.15 -24.27
CA VAL A 26 -7.09 16.76 -23.91
C VAL A 26 -6.50 16.69 -22.49
N GLY A 27 -5.74 17.71 -22.09
CA GLY A 27 -5.21 17.87 -20.74
C GLY A 27 -6.26 18.09 -19.65
N SER A 28 -7.32 18.87 -19.90
CA SER A 28 -8.39 19.07 -18.90
C SER A 28 -9.30 17.84 -18.77
N ARG A 29 -9.42 17.04 -19.83
CA ARG A 29 -10.10 15.73 -19.79
C ARG A 29 -9.30 14.68 -19.02
N LEU A 30 -7.99 14.59 -19.26
CA LEU A 30 -7.12 13.72 -18.44
C LEU A 30 -7.16 14.17 -16.98
N ALA A 31 -6.99 15.45 -16.70
CA ALA A 31 -7.04 15.97 -15.33
C ALA A 31 -8.39 15.70 -14.63
N ALA A 32 -9.51 15.77 -15.35
CA ALA A 32 -10.84 15.45 -14.82
C ALA A 32 -11.08 13.95 -14.61
N ILE A 33 -10.44 13.08 -15.40
CA ILE A 33 -10.49 11.62 -15.22
C ILE A 33 -9.57 11.19 -14.08
N LEU A 34 -8.37 11.76 -14.01
CA LEU A 34 -7.39 11.53 -12.94
C LEU A 34 -7.88 12.05 -11.59
N SER A 35 -8.59 13.18 -11.55
CA SER A 35 -9.18 13.70 -10.30
C SER A 35 -10.44 12.97 -9.86
N ARG A 36 -11.08 12.21 -10.77
CA ARG A 36 -12.28 11.41 -10.46
C ARG A 36 -11.98 10.14 -9.68
N TYR A 37 -10.74 9.65 -9.70
CA TYR A 37 -10.33 8.44 -8.99
C TYR A 37 -9.21 8.78 -8.00
N LYS A 38 -9.49 8.68 -6.70
CA LYS A 38 -8.44 8.81 -5.65
C LYS A 38 -7.26 7.88 -5.94
N GLU A 39 -7.51 6.68 -6.46
CA GLU A 39 -6.50 5.70 -6.84
C GLU A 39 -5.59 6.15 -7.99
N ALA A 40 -6.08 7.00 -8.89
CA ALA A 40 -5.26 7.52 -9.98
C ALA A 40 -4.15 8.45 -9.47
N SER A 41 -4.36 9.11 -8.33
CA SER A 41 -3.31 9.93 -7.71
C SER A 41 -2.12 9.08 -7.24
N ILE A 42 -2.38 7.88 -6.70
CA ILE A 42 -1.34 6.95 -6.26
C ILE A 42 -0.54 6.45 -7.47
N ALA A 43 -1.22 6.10 -8.56
CA ALA A 43 -0.56 5.67 -9.79
C ALA A 43 0.35 6.77 -10.37
N VAL A 44 -0.11 8.02 -10.38
CA VAL A 44 0.70 9.18 -10.83
C VAL A 44 1.94 9.34 -9.96
N VAL A 45 1.78 9.32 -8.63
CA VAL A 45 2.90 9.43 -7.70
C VAL A 45 3.89 8.28 -7.91
N ALA A 46 3.41 7.05 -8.08
CA ALA A 46 4.26 5.90 -8.35
C ALA A 46 5.08 6.08 -9.64
N VAL A 47 4.46 6.53 -10.74
CA VAL A 47 5.18 6.81 -12.00
C VAL A 47 6.23 7.90 -11.82
N LEU A 48 5.90 8.99 -11.11
CA LEU A 48 6.84 10.07 -10.83
C LEU A 48 8.03 9.58 -9.99
N LEU A 49 7.78 8.75 -8.97
CA LEU A 49 8.84 8.15 -8.16
C LEU A 49 9.73 7.21 -8.99
N VAL A 50 9.15 6.40 -9.88
CA VAL A 50 9.93 5.54 -10.79
C VAL A 50 10.87 6.38 -11.66
N ILE A 51 10.37 7.46 -12.26
CA ILE A 51 11.20 8.37 -13.07
C ILE A 51 12.28 9.03 -12.21
N TYR A 52 11.91 9.54 -11.04
CA TYR A 52 12.83 10.20 -10.11
C TYR A 52 13.97 9.27 -9.69
N PHE A 53 13.67 8.04 -9.25
CA PHE A 53 14.68 7.07 -8.85
C PHE A 53 15.49 6.54 -10.03
N GLN A 54 14.89 6.38 -11.21
CA GLN A 54 15.62 5.96 -12.42
C GLN A 54 16.67 7.01 -12.82
N ILE A 55 16.32 8.29 -12.79
CA ILE A 55 17.26 9.38 -13.09
C ILE A 55 18.30 9.51 -11.97
N GLY A 56 17.86 9.55 -10.71
CA GLY A 56 18.74 9.73 -9.55
C GLY A 56 19.74 8.59 -9.33
N SER A 57 19.43 7.37 -9.80
CA SER A 57 20.32 6.20 -9.72
C SER A 57 21.17 5.98 -10.97
N ASN A 58 21.19 6.93 -11.93
CA ASN A 58 21.85 6.76 -13.24
C ASN A 58 21.42 5.48 -13.97
N GLY A 59 20.14 5.13 -13.83
CA GLY A 59 19.53 3.97 -14.46
C GLY A 59 19.56 2.67 -13.66
N GLY A 60 20.05 2.69 -12.42
CA GLY A 60 20.13 1.52 -11.54
C GLY A 60 18.78 1.01 -11.01
N PHE A 61 17.75 1.85 -10.99
CA PHE A 61 16.46 1.53 -10.38
C PHE A 61 15.66 0.46 -11.13
N LEU A 62 15.55 0.57 -12.46
CA LEU A 62 14.82 -0.40 -13.30
C LEU A 62 15.70 -1.58 -13.76
N THR A 63 16.80 -1.86 -13.06
CA THR A 63 17.64 -3.03 -13.36
C THR A 63 16.94 -4.33 -12.99
N THR A 64 17.18 -5.39 -13.76
CA THR A 64 16.63 -6.73 -13.48
C THR A 64 16.96 -7.21 -12.07
N GLN A 65 18.14 -6.85 -11.54
CA GLN A 65 18.55 -7.19 -10.19
C GLN A 65 17.65 -6.52 -9.14
N LEU A 66 17.50 -5.20 -9.20
CA LEU A 66 16.66 -4.49 -8.24
C LEU A 66 15.19 -4.91 -8.37
N MET A 67 14.70 -5.07 -9.61
CA MET A 67 13.34 -5.53 -9.83
C MET A 67 13.11 -6.94 -9.27
N SER A 68 14.08 -7.84 -9.41
CA SER A 68 13.96 -9.19 -8.83
C SER A 68 13.99 -9.18 -7.30
N VAL A 69 14.71 -8.24 -6.68
CA VAL A 69 14.68 -8.05 -5.22
C VAL A 69 13.33 -7.52 -4.78
N VAL A 70 12.81 -6.48 -5.43
CA VAL A 70 11.50 -5.89 -5.13
C VAL A 70 10.38 -6.90 -5.34
N LEU A 71 10.38 -7.66 -6.44
CA LEU A 71 9.36 -8.68 -6.70
C LEU A 71 9.38 -9.80 -5.66
N ARG A 72 10.56 -10.21 -5.20
CA ARG A 72 10.69 -11.20 -4.12
C ARG A 72 10.17 -10.65 -2.79
N ASP A 73 10.45 -9.38 -2.49
CA ASP A 73 9.98 -8.74 -1.27
C ASP A 73 8.46 -8.51 -1.27
N THR A 74 7.91 -8.00 -2.37
CA THR A 74 6.46 -7.84 -2.57
C THR A 74 5.75 -9.19 -2.54
N GLY A 75 6.31 -10.23 -3.15
CA GLY A 75 5.76 -11.59 -3.06
C GLY A 75 5.72 -12.11 -1.62
N ARG A 76 6.77 -11.84 -0.84
CA ARG A 76 6.83 -12.16 0.59
C ARG A 76 5.74 -11.43 1.38
N LEU A 77 5.60 -10.11 1.20
CA LEU A 77 4.54 -9.34 1.84
C LEU A 77 3.15 -9.81 1.41
N GLY A 78 2.96 -10.14 0.13
CA GLY A 78 1.69 -10.67 -0.38
C GLY A 78 1.28 -11.99 0.27
N MET A 79 2.23 -12.93 0.48
CA MET A 79 1.94 -14.17 1.21
C MET A 79 1.52 -13.91 2.66
N ILE A 80 2.17 -12.96 3.34
CA ILE A 80 1.82 -12.55 4.70
C ILE A 80 0.43 -11.89 4.73
N SER A 81 0.14 -11.00 3.78
CA SER A 81 -1.16 -10.32 3.70
C SER A 81 -2.32 -11.29 3.46
N VAL A 82 -2.13 -12.38 2.71
CA VAL A 82 -3.17 -13.41 2.56
C VAL A 82 -3.48 -14.08 3.90
N ALA A 83 -2.46 -14.34 4.74
CA ALA A 83 -2.66 -14.86 6.09
C ALA A 83 -3.38 -13.83 6.98
N GLU A 84 -3.02 -12.54 6.90
CA GLU A 84 -3.69 -11.44 7.61
C GLU A 84 -5.15 -11.27 7.21
N VAL A 85 -5.48 -11.44 5.93
CA VAL A 85 -6.87 -11.36 5.45
C VAL A 85 -7.74 -12.44 6.10
N MET A 86 -7.21 -13.65 6.32
CA MET A 86 -7.94 -14.70 7.04
C MET A 86 -8.29 -14.28 8.47
N LEU A 87 -7.40 -13.56 9.16
CA LEU A 87 -7.65 -13.00 10.49
C LEU A 87 -8.67 -11.85 10.46
N MET A 88 -8.60 -11.00 9.43
CA MET A 88 -9.59 -9.93 9.24
C MET A 88 -10.99 -10.47 8.99
N ILE A 89 -11.13 -11.60 8.29
CA ILE A 89 -12.43 -12.27 8.10
C ILE A 89 -12.99 -12.72 9.46
N THR A 90 -12.15 -13.14 10.39
CA THR A 90 -12.56 -13.49 11.77
C THR A 90 -12.81 -12.28 12.67
N GLY A 91 -12.66 -11.06 12.15
CA GLY A 91 -12.85 -9.81 12.90
C GLY A 91 -11.64 -9.40 13.74
N GLU A 92 -10.46 -9.94 13.44
CA GLU A 92 -9.23 -9.69 14.19
C GLU A 92 -8.19 -8.95 13.35
N ILE A 93 -7.35 -8.16 14.03
CA ILE A 93 -6.16 -7.55 13.47
C ILE A 93 -5.01 -7.97 14.38
N ASP A 94 -4.17 -8.88 13.89
CA ASP A 94 -3.03 -9.38 14.64
C ASP A 94 -1.73 -8.79 14.08
N LEU A 95 -0.95 -8.10 14.93
CA LEU A 95 0.38 -7.62 14.58
C LEU A 95 1.47 -8.67 14.90
N SER A 96 1.14 -9.74 15.63
CA SER A 96 2.09 -10.72 16.18
C SER A 96 2.65 -11.62 15.10
N LEU A 97 1.90 -11.81 14.01
CA LEU A 97 2.30 -12.61 12.86
C LEU A 97 3.57 -12.06 12.20
N SER A 98 3.77 -10.73 12.16
CA SER A 98 4.94 -10.11 11.55
C SER A 98 6.20 -10.31 12.40
N SER A 99 6.04 -10.24 13.73
CA SER A 99 7.09 -10.59 14.68
C SER A 99 7.46 -12.07 14.59
N THR A 100 6.47 -12.96 14.56
CA THR A 100 6.65 -14.41 14.44
C THR A 100 7.28 -14.79 13.09
N PHE A 101 6.88 -14.12 12.01
CA PHE A 101 7.47 -14.27 10.68
C PHE A 101 8.96 -13.92 10.67
N SER A 102 9.34 -12.83 11.34
CA SER A 102 10.74 -12.36 11.41
C SER A 102 11.61 -13.25 12.30
N LEU A 103 11.01 -13.96 13.26
CA LEU A 103 11.71 -14.85 14.19
C LEU A 103 12.36 -16.05 13.49
N ALA A 104 11.69 -16.69 12.55
CA ALA A 104 12.22 -17.88 11.86
C ALA A 104 13.54 -17.64 11.12
N PRO A 105 13.67 -16.64 10.22
CA PRO A 105 14.95 -16.34 9.57
C PRO A 105 15.99 -15.79 10.56
N TYR A 106 15.58 -15.08 11.60
CA TYR A 106 16.49 -14.63 12.66
C TYR A 106 17.12 -15.81 13.39
N LEU A 107 16.31 -16.78 13.84
CA LEU A 107 16.81 -17.99 14.50
C LEU A 107 17.66 -18.85 13.57
N MET A 108 17.26 -18.98 12.31
CA MET A 108 18.05 -19.70 11.31
C MET A 108 19.48 -19.14 11.21
N VAL A 109 19.62 -17.81 11.10
CA VAL A 109 20.91 -17.14 11.01
C VAL A 109 21.66 -17.20 12.34
N LEU A 110 20.96 -16.94 13.46
CA LEU A 110 21.54 -16.98 14.80
C LEU A 110 22.16 -18.35 15.07
N MET A 111 21.40 -19.42 14.89
CA MET A 111 21.85 -20.81 15.10
C MET A 111 22.99 -21.21 14.17
N SER A 112 23.00 -20.68 12.95
CA SER A 112 24.09 -20.92 12.00
C SER A 112 25.38 -20.23 12.43
N ILE A 113 25.30 -18.99 12.93
CA ILE A 113 26.47 -18.22 13.39
C ILE A 113 26.97 -18.70 14.76
N THR A 114 26.07 -18.99 15.71
CA THR A 114 26.45 -19.32 17.10
C THR A 114 26.81 -20.78 17.29
N TRP A 115 26.10 -21.69 16.61
CA TRP A 115 26.22 -23.14 16.80
C TRP A 115 26.69 -23.86 15.54
N GLY A 116 27.00 -23.14 14.46
CA GLY A 116 27.48 -23.73 13.20
C GLY A 116 26.43 -24.61 12.51
N LEU A 117 25.16 -24.52 12.90
CA LEU A 117 24.11 -25.37 12.35
C LEU A 117 23.89 -25.05 10.87
N PRO A 118 23.61 -26.07 10.04
CA PRO A 118 23.25 -25.84 8.65
C PRO A 118 21.95 -25.04 8.58
N LEU A 119 21.87 -24.11 7.62
CA LEU A 119 20.71 -23.22 7.44
C LEU A 119 19.39 -24.00 7.36
N PHE A 120 19.40 -25.19 6.76
CA PHE A 120 18.22 -26.04 6.66
C PHE A 120 17.71 -26.51 8.04
N ALA A 121 18.61 -26.90 8.95
CA ALA A 121 18.22 -27.29 10.30
C ALA A 121 17.67 -26.08 11.10
N GLY A 122 18.32 -24.92 10.95
CA GLY A 122 17.84 -23.67 11.55
C GLY A 122 16.45 -23.25 11.04
N ALA A 123 16.17 -23.44 9.75
CA ALA A 123 14.87 -23.16 9.16
C ALA A 123 13.76 -24.06 9.74
N ILE A 124 14.00 -25.37 9.87
CA ILE A 124 13.04 -26.30 10.47
C ILE A 124 12.71 -25.89 11.91
N ILE A 125 13.74 -25.59 12.72
CA ILE A 125 13.56 -25.20 14.11
C ILE A 125 12.80 -23.87 14.22
N GLY A 126 13.14 -22.91 13.37
CA GLY A 126 12.42 -21.64 13.27
C GLY A 126 10.95 -21.80 12.92
N ILE A 127 10.63 -22.69 11.97
CA ILE A 127 9.23 -23.01 11.60
C ILE A 127 8.49 -23.66 12.77
N LEU A 128 9.10 -24.65 13.43
CA LEU A 128 8.47 -25.34 14.58
C LEU A 128 8.16 -24.36 15.72
N LEU A 129 9.08 -23.45 16.01
CA LEU A 129 8.85 -22.43 17.02
C LEU A 129 7.78 -21.41 16.59
N GLY A 130 7.77 -21.01 15.32
CA GLY A 130 6.72 -20.15 14.77
C GLY A 130 5.32 -20.78 14.87
N VAL A 131 5.21 -22.08 14.59
CA VAL A 131 3.96 -22.85 14.77
C VAL A 131 3.54 -22.88 16.24
N ALA A 132 4.49 -23.10 17.16
CA ALA A 132 4.19 -23.11 18.59
C ALA A 132 3.69 -21.74 19.09
N ILE A 133 4.34 -20.65 18.68
CA ILE A 133 3.93 -19.28 19.03
C ILE A 133 2.57 -18.96 18.43
N GLY A 134 2.36 -19.26 17.14
CA GLY A 134 1.07 -19.04 16.47
C GLY A 134 -0.07 -19.84 17.13
N PHE A 135 0.20 -21.08 17.57
CA PHE A 135 -0.76 -21.87 18.32
C PHE A 135 -1.11 -21.25 19.67
N ILE A 136 -0.11 -20.76 20.42
CA ILE A 136 -0.32 -20.08 21.71
C ILE A 136 -1.14 -18.81 21.50
N ASN A 137 -0.80 -17.99 20.51
CA ASN A 137 -1.51 -16.75 20.20
C ASN A 137 -2.96 -17.02 19.79
N GLY A 138 -3.19 -17.97 18.88
CA GLY A 138 -4.53 -18.38 18.47
C GLY A 138 -5.35 -18.98 19.61
N PHE A 139 -4.72 -19.80 20.47
CA PHE A 139 -5.39 -20.37 21.65
C PHE A 139 -5.82 -19.29 22.64
N ILE A 140 -4.94 -18.32 22.92
CA ILE A 140 -5.24 -17.18 23.79
C ILE A 140 -6.40 -16.37 23.23
N THR A 141 -6.36 -16.01 21.95
CA THR A 141 -7.40 -15.16 21.36
C THR A 141 -8.75 -15.86 21.33
N VAL A 142 -8.80 -17.13 20.89
CA VAL A 142 -10.03 -17.92 20.85
C VAL A 142 -10.61 -18.16 22.25
N ARG A 143 -9.75 -18.44 23.25
CA ARG A 143 -10.21 -18.82 24.59
C ARG A 143 -10.49 -17.63 25.50
N MET A 144 -9.73 -16.54 25.37
CA MET A 144 -9.81 -15.35 26.23
C MET A 144 -10.64 -14.23 25.61
N ARG A 145 -11.04 -14.32 24.33
CA ARG A 145 -11.83 -13.30 23.61
C ARG A 145 -11.22 -11.90 23.67
N VAL A 146 -9.90 -11.81 23.85
CA VAL A 146 -9.17 -10.55 23.86
C VAL A 146 -8.73 -10.29 22.42
N PRO A 147 -9.13 -9.17 21.79
CA PRO A 147 -8.67 -8.82 20.45
C PRO A 147 -7.15 -8.84 20.36
N SER A 148 -6.61 -9.50 19.33
CA SER A 148 -5.16 -9.68 19.13
C SER A 148 -4.37 -8.36 19.16
N LEU A 149 -4.98 -7.24 18.78
CA LEU A 149 -4.38 -5.90 18.90
C LEU A 149 -3.95 -5.54 20.34
N ILE A 150 -4.76 -5.88 21.34
CA ILE A 150 -4.49 -5.58 22.76
C ILE A 150 -3.41 -6.52 23.29
N THR A 151 -3.46 -7.79 22.90
CA THR A 151 -2.53 -8.83 23.33
C THR A 151 -1.12 -8.61 22.79
N THR A 152 -1.01 -8.04 21.57
CA THR A 152 0.27 -7.93 20.86
C THR A 152 0.98 -6.59 21.08
N VAL A 153 0.26 -5.48 21.18
CA VAL A 153 0.87 -4.13 21.29
C VAL A 153 1.05 -3.69 22.75
N GLY A 154 0.30 -4.30 23.68
CA GLY A 154 0.21 -3.84 25.06
C GLY A 154 -0.69 -2.60 25.19
N PRO A 155 -1.24 -2.33 26.39
CA PRO A 155 -2.03 -1.12 26.62
C PRO A 155 -1.17 0.14 26.35
N PRO A 156 -1.78 1.24 25.86
CA PRO A 156 -1.09 2.50 25.57
C PRO A 156 -0.45 3.14 26.80
#